data_AF-A0A7X3VIU9-F1
#
_entry.id   AF-A0A7X3VIU9-F1
#
_cell.length_a   1.000
_cell.length_b   1.000
_cell.length_c   1.000
_cell.angle_alpha   90.00
_cell.angle_beta   90.00
_cell.angle_gamma   90.00
#
_symmetry.space_group_name_H-M   'P 1'
#
loop_
_entity.id
_entity.type
_entity.pdbx_description
1 polymer ?
#
loop_
_entity_poly.entity_id
_entity_poly.type
_entity_poly.pdbx_seq_one_letter_code
_entity_poly.pdbx_strand_id
1 'polypeptide(L)'
;AESNFNTLDVSKNGAGGLMQMMPETARELGLTVPKYQDKRKPKLDSRIDERFDPDKNLHAGLTYFKMLLDKYRGNLTLALGAYNVGPGKVRVAGPLINSGKKYANKVLSRSQHYRNNSAQMETDLKRLEALLN
;
A
#
# COMPACT_ATOMS: atom_id res chain seq x y z
N ALA A 1 5.24 -4.01 5.96
CA ALA A 1 5.24 -2.57 6.34
C ALA A 1 3.81 -2.09 6.49
N GLU A 2 2.96 -2.41 5.50
CA GLU A 2 1.53 -2.12 5.48
C GLU A 2 0.71 -3.07 6.38
N SER A 3 0.31 -4.26 5.91
CA SER A 3 -0.61 -5.13 6.67
C SER A 3 0.03 -6.36 7.35
N ASN A 4 1.34 -6.55 7.19
CA ASN A 4 2.03 -7.79 7.60
C ASN A 4 1.41 -9.07 6.98
N PHE A 5 1.07 -9.01 5.69
CA PHE A 5 0.44 -10.09 4.92
C PHE A 5 -1.00 -10.43 5.35
N ASN A 6 -1.65 -9.57 6.15
CA ASN A 6 -3.08 -9.69 6.42
C ASN A 6 -3.88 -9.07 5.25
N THR A 7 -4.65 -9.89 4.54
CA THR A 7 -5.47 -9.47 3.39
C THR A 7 -6.76 -8.75 3.81
N LEU A 8 -7.15 -8.86 5.08
CA LEU A 8 -8.38 -8.29 5.64
C LEU A 8 -8.12 -7.10 6.58
N ASP A 9 -6.88 -6.60 6.63
CA ASP A 9 -6.50 -5.52 7.53
C ASP A 9 -7.19 -4.21 7.15
N VAL A 10 -7.67 -3.47 8.16
CA VAL A 10 -8.31 -2.16 8.01
C VAL A 10 -7.71 -1.17 8.98
N SER A 11 -7.06 -0.13 8.46
CA SER A 11 -6.50 0.93 9.30
C SER A 11 -7.57 1.82 9.93
N LYS A 12 -7.17 2.58 10.96
CA LYS A 12 -7.98 3.64 11.58
C LYS A 12 -8.52 4.70 10.62
N ASN A 13 -7.92 4.83 9.43
CA ASN A 13 -8.33 5.79 8.40
C ASN A 13 -9.18 5.14 7.29
N GLY A 14 -9.43 3.84 7.36
CA GLY A 14 -10.23 3.07 6.39
C GLY A 14 -9.43 2.51 5.21
N ALA A 15 -8.10 2.60 5.23
CA ALA A 15 -7.23 1.91 4.28
C ALA A 15 -7.36 0.39 4.47
N GLY A 16 -7.45 -0.40 3.38
CA GLY A 16 -7.79 -1.82 3.44
C GLY A 16 -6.87 -2.72 2.61
N GLY A 17 -6.69 -3.95 3.07
CA GLY A 17 -6.01 -5.02 2.33
C GLY A 17 -4.49 -5.03 2.44
N LEU A 18 -3.85 -5.88 1.63
CA LEU A 18 -2.40 -6.12 1.66
C LEU A 18 -1.55 -4.86 1.56
N MET A 19 -1.90 -3.99 0.62
CA MET A 19 -1.23 -2.72 0.31
C MET A 19 -1.91 -1.51 0.94
N GLN A 20 -2.89 -1.74 1.83
CA GLN A 20 -3.59 -0.70 2.59
C GLN A 20 -4.12 0.43 1.69
N MET A 21 -4.98 0.08 0.74
CA MET A 21 -5.55 1.02 -0.21
C MET A 21 -6.70 1.81 0.40
N MET A 22 -6.65 3.14 0.26
CA MET A 22 -7.79 4.00 0.61
C MET A 22 -8.98 3.70 -0.33
N PRO A 23 -10.24 3.75 0.15
CA PRO A 23 -11.40 3.44 -0.68
C PRO A 23 -11.47 4.28 -1.96
N GLU A 24 -11.16 5.58 -1.87
CA GLU A 24 -11.20 6.50 -3.00
C GLU A 24 -10.14 6.14 -4.05
N THR A 25 -8.89 5.98 -3.63
CA THR A 25 -7.77 5.61 -4.51
C THR A 25 -7.99 4.24 -5.15
N ALA A 26 -8.53 3.27 -4.43
CA ALA A 26 -8.86 1.96 -5.00
C ALA A 26 -9.87 2.07 -6.14
N ARG A 27 -10.93 2.88 -5.98
CA ARG A 27 -11.92 3.13 -7.04
C ARG A 27 -11.32 3.84 -8.25
N GLU A 28 -10.44 4.83 -8.03
CA GLU A 28 -9.72 5.50 -9.11
C GLU A 28 -8.85 4.55 -9.93
N LEU A 29 -8.42 3.43 -9.33
CA LEU A 29 -7.61 2.39 -9.96
C LEU A 29 -8.46 1.20 -10.47
N GLY A 30 -9.78 1.35 -10.51
CA GLY A 30 -10.69 0.37 -11.11
C GLY A 30 -11.19 -0.72 -10.18
N LEU A 31 -10.87 -0.69 -8.87
CA LEU A 31 -11.43 -1.65 -7.91
C LEU A 31 -12.87 -1.29 -7.56
N THR A 32 -13.71 -2.32 -7.47
CA THR A 32 -15.05 -2.25 -6.91
C THR A 32 -14.96 -2.11 -5.40
N VAL A 33 -15.32 -0.92 -4.89
CA VAL A 33 -15.34 -0.61 -3.46
C VAL A 33 -16.63 0.14 -3.11
N PRO A 34 -17.52 -0.43 -2.29
CA PRO A 34 -18.75 0.24 -1.88
C PRO A 34 -18.49 1.54 -1.14
N LYS A 35 -19.45 2.47 -1.24
CA LYS A 35 -19.48 3.65 -0.38
C LYS A 35 -20.07 3.27 0.97
N TYR A 36 -19.21 2.91 1.91
CA TYR A 36 -19.61 2.66 3.30
C TYR A 36 -19.93 3.98 4.02
N GLN A 37 -20.91 3.92 4.92
CA GLN A 37 -21.21 5.04 5.85
C GLN A 37 -20.01 5.30 6.76
N ASP A 38 -19.39 4.23 7.29
CA ASP A 38 -18.11 4.29 7.97
C ASP A 38 -17.08 3.44 7.21
N LYS A 39 -16.14 4.09 6.52
CA LYS A 39 -15.08 3.41 5.76
C LYS A 39 -14.12 2.58 6.62
N ARG A 40 -14.18 2.71 7.94
CA ARG A 40 -13.40 1.90 8.90
C ARG A 40 -14.11 0.59 9.26
N LYS A 41 -15.38 0.43 8.84
CA LYS A 41 -16.20 -0.77 9.04
C LYS A 41 -16.71 -1.32 7.70
N PRO A 42 -15.82 -1.64 6.74
CA PRO A 42 -16.23 -2.22 5.47
C PRO A 42 -16.70 -3.66 5.66
N LYS A 43 -17.37 -4.21 4.64
CA LYS A 43 -17.60 -5.65 4.55
C LYS A 43 -16.29 -6.31 4.11
N LEU A 44 -15.77 -7.22 4.92
CA LEU A 44 -14.53 -7.96 4.67
C LEU A 44 -14.79 -9.15 3.75
N ASP A 45 -15.29 -8.89 2.54
CA ASP A 45 -15.61 -9.88 1.52
C ASP A 45 -15.07 -9.39 0.17
N SER A 46 -14.14 -10.13 -0.42
CA SER A 46 -13.47 -9.76 -1.68
C SER A 46 -14.43 -9.67 -2.87
N ARG A 47 -15.60 -10.33 -2.80
CA ARG A 47 -16.65 -10.24 -3.83
C ARG A 47 -17.45 -8.95 -3.75
N ILE A 48 -17.35 -8.24 -2.63
CA ILE A 48 -18.08 -7.00 -2.35
C ILE A 48 -17.13 -5.79 -2.38
N ASP A 49 -15.94 -5.93 -1.80
CA ASP A 49 -14.91 -4.89 -1.74
C ASP A 49 -13.57 -5.50 -2.14
N GLU A 50 -13.15 -5.21 -3.37
CA GLU A 50 -11.98 -5.81 -4.00
C GLU A 50 -10.66 -5.35 -3.38
N ARG A 51 -10.69 -4.44 -2.39
CA ARG A 51 -9.49 -4.19 -1.57
C ARG A 51 -9.12 -5.40 -0.71
N PHE A 52 -10.05 -6.31 -0.46
CA PHE A 52 -9.81 -7.55 0.27
C PHE A 52 -9.54 -8.75 -0.64
N ASP A 53 -9.55 -8.54 -1.96
CA ASP A 53 -8.98 -9.47 -2.92
C ASP A 53 -7.46 -9.24 -2.98
N PRO A 54 -6.63 -10.23 -2.60
CA PRO A 54 -5.19 -10.04 -2.46
C PRO A 54 -4.49 -9.70 -3.78
N ASP A 55 -4.89 -10.32 -4.89
CA ASP A 55 -4.30 -10.08 -6.21
C ASP A 55 -4.65 -8.69 -6.73
N LYS A 56 -5.95 -8.34 -6.71
CA LYS A 56 -6.40 -6.99 -7.14
C LYS A 56 -5.82 -5.89 -6.26
N ASN A 57 -5.73 -6.11 -4.95
CA ASN A 57 -5.16 -5.14 -4.03
C ASN A 57 -3.66 -4.92 -4.26
N LEU A 58 -2.91 -6.01 -4.48
CA LEU A 58 -1.49 -5.95 -4.83
C LEU A 58 -1.28 -5.22 -6.16
N HIS A 59 -2.04 -5.58 -7.19
CA HIS A 59 -1.95 -4.94 -8.50
C HIS A 59 -2.26 -3.43 -8.45
N ALA A 60 -3.33 -3.05 -7.76
CA ALA A 60 -3.70 -1.65 -7.58
C ALA A 60 -2.66 -0.87 -6.79
N GLY A 61 -2.14 -1.42 -5.69
CA GLY A 61 -1.12 -0.75 -4.88
C GLY A 61 0.21 -0.58 -5.63
N LEU A 62 0.64 -1.57 -6.41
CA LEU A 62 1.82 -1.45 -7.28
C LEU A 62 1.62 -0.41 -8.38
N THR A 63 0.44 -0.39 -9.02
CA THR A 63 0.07 0.62 -10.02
C THR A 63 0.12 2.03 -9.42
N TYR A 64 -0.50 2.21 -8.25
CA TYR A 64 -0.48 3.50 -7.55
C TYR A 64 0.94 3.93 -7.18
N PHE A 65 1.75 3.01 -6.66
CA PHE A 65 3.13 3.29 -6.33
C PHE A 65 3.95 3.70 -7.56
N LYS A 66 3.75 3.04 -8.71
CA LYS A 66 4.39 3.43 -9.98
C LYS A 66 3.99 4.84 -10.42
N MET A 67 2.71 5.19 -10.36
CA MET A 67 2.24 6.55 -10.66
C MET A 67 2.89 7.60 -9.78
N LEU A 68 3.05 7.31 -8.48
CA LEU A 68 3.75 8.21 -7.56
C LEU A 68 5.24 8.31 -7.90
N LEU A 69 5.89 7.20 -8.22
CA LEU A 69 7.30 7.21 -8.62
C LEU A 69 7.52 8.10 -9.84
N ASP A 70 6.64 8.02 -10.84
CA ASP A 70 6.68 8.90 -12.02
C ASP A 70 6.43 10.36 -11.65
N LYS A 71 5.40 10.64 -10.84
CA LYS A 71 5.10 11.99 -10.34
C LYS A 71 6.28 12.64 -9.62
N TYR A 72 7.04 11.86 -8.86
CA TYR A 72 8.21 12.31 -8.11
C TYR A 72 9.54 12.07 -8.85
N ARG A 73 9.49 11.86 -10.17
CA ARG A 73 10.67 11.76 -11.06
C ARG A 73 11.69 10.71 -10.58
N GLY A 74 11.21 9.57 -10.14
CA GLY A 74 12.05 8.48 -9.62
C GLY A 74 12.54 8.69 -8.19
N ASN A 75 12.17 9.78 -7.50
CA ASN A 75 12.53 9.97 -6.10
C ASN A 75 11.74 9.02 -5.20
N LEU A 76 12.36 7.88 -4.90
CA LEU A 76 11.79 6.79 -4.11
C LEU A 76 11.30 7.25 -2.73
N THR A 77 12.07 8.10 -2.04
CA THR A 77 11.72 8.59 -0.70
C THR A 77 10.45 9.45 -0.75
N LEU A 78 10.34 10.36 -1.73
CA LEU A 78 9.14 11.18 -1.92
C LEU A 78 7.93 10.32 -2.32
N ALA A 79 8.12 9.36 -3.22
CA ALA A 79 7.05 8.45 -3.64
C ALA A 79 6.50 7.62 -2.47
N LEU A 80 7.37 7.02 -1.66
CA LEU A 80 6.98 6.28 -0.45
C LEU A 80 6.29 7.18 0.57
N GLY A 81 6.82 8.39 0.79
CA GLY A 81 6.19 9.37 1.68
C GLY A 81 4.78 9.73 1.20
N ALA A 82 4.63 10.03 -0.08
CA ALA A 82 3.36 10.37 -0.71
C ALA A 82 2.36 9.21 -0.72
N TYR A 83 2.83 7.97 -0.88
CA TYR A 83 2.00 6.76 -0.77
C TYR A 83 1.32 6.71 0.61
N ASN A 84 2.08 7.00 1.67
CA ASN A 84 1.58 6.96 3.04
C ASN A 84 0.68 8.15 3.43
N VAL A 85 1.08 9.37 3.09
CA VAL A 85 0.40 10.58 3.61
C VAL A 85 -0.57 11.22 2.61
N GLY A 86 -0.55 10.74 1.37
CA GLY A 86 -1.27 11.30 0.23
C GLY A 86 -0.40 12.27 -0.58
N PRO A 87 -0.45 12.23 -1.92
CA PRO A 87 0.39 13.07 -2.78
C PRO A 87 0.04 14.56 -2.74
N GLY A 88 -1.14 14.94 -2.23
CA GLY A 88 -1.48 16.35 -1.99
C GLY A 88 -0.65 17.00 -0.88
N LYS A 89 0.00 16.21 -0.02
CA LYS A 89 0.84 16.70 1.09
C LYS A 89 2.34 16.70 0.77
N VAL A 90 2.73 16.28 -0.43
CA VAL A 90 4.13 16.12 -0.83
C VAL A 90 4.37 16.86 -2.13
N ARG A 91 5.33 17.78 -2.14
CA ARG A 91 5.76 18.51 -3.34
C ARG A 91 7.00 17.87 -3.93
N VAL A 92 7.16 17.94 -5.25
CA VAL A 92 8.30 17.33 -5.99
C VAL A 92 9.66 17.81 -5.48
N ALA A 93 9.77 19.07 -5.06
CA ALA A 93 10.99 19.65 -4.48
C ALA A 93 10.76 20.12 -3.02
N GLY A 94 9.78 19.55 -2.32
CA GLY A 94 9.42 19.94 -0.96
C GLY A 94 9.88 18.93 0.09
N PRO A 95 10.02 19.35 1.36
CA PRO A 95 10.31 18.43 2.44
C PRO A 95 9.12 17.49 2.69
N LEU A 96 9.42 16.24 3.05
CA LEU A 96 8.41 15.34 3.61
C LEU A 96 8.04 15.77 5.04
N ILE A 97 6.76 15.64 5.36
CA ILE A 97 6.31 15.66 6.75
C ILE A 97 6.87 14.45 7.52
N ASN A 98 6.97 14.56 8.84
CA ASN A 98 7.65 13.56 9.68
C ASN A 98 7.07 12.15 9.54
N SER A 99 5.75 11.99 9.43
CA SER A 99 5.13 10.68 9.21
C SER A 99 5.55 10.05 7.88
N GLY A 100 5.57 10.84 6.80
CA GLY A 100 6.03 10.39 5.48
C GLY A 100 7.50 9.97 5.49
N LYS A 101 8.38 10.73 6.16
CA LYS A 101 9.80 10.36 6.36
C LYS A 101 9.95 9.04 7.11
N LYS A 102 9.25 8.91 8.25
CA LYS A 102 9.29 7.69 9.08
C LYS A 102 8.84 6.47 8.30
N TYR A 103 7.75 6.61 7.55
CA TYR A 103 7.24 5.53 6.69
C TYR A 103 8.25 5.14 5.60
N ALA A 104 8.77 6.12 4.85
CA ALA A 104 9.76 5.85 3.80
C ALA A 104 10.99 5.12 4.35
N ASN A 105 11.53 5.58 5.49
CA ASN A 105 12.66 4.93 6.16
C ASN A 105 12.34 3.49 6.59
N LYS A 106 11.14 3.23 7.11
CA LYS A 106 10.69 1.88 7.47
C LYS A 106 10.70 0.94 6.26
N VAL A 107 10.17 1.39 5.12
CA VAL A 107 10.13 0.59 3.89
C VAL A 107 11.53 0.35 3.32
N LEU A 108 12.36 1.39 3.24
CA LEU A 108 13.73 1.30 2.76
C LEU A 108 14.58 0.36 3.64
N SER A 109 14.44 0.44 4.95
CA SER A 109 15.10 -0.47 5.89
C SER A 109 14.68 -1.92 5.67
N ARG A 110 13.37 -2.19 5.51
CA ARG A 110 12.88 -3.54 5.21
C ARG A 110 13.38 -4.05 3.85
N SER A 111 13.44 -3.19 2.84
CA SER A 111 14.00 -3.53 1.53
C SER A 111 15.49 -3.90 1.64
N GLN A 112 16.27 -3.16 2.43
CA GLN A 112 17.67 -3.49 2.69
C GLN A 112 17.81 -4.81 3.46
N HIS A 113 16.93 -5.07 4.42
CA HIS A 113 16.92 -6.34 5.15
C HIS A 113 16.69 -7.52 4.20
N TYR A 114 15.73 -7.44 3.27
CA TYR A 114 15.55 -8.49 2.26
C TYR A 114 16.75 -8.66 1.34
N ARG A 115 17.39 -7.56 0.90
CA ARG A 115 18.63 -7.64 0.10
C ARG A 115 19.76 -8.36 0.84
N ASN A 116 19.82 -8.22 2.16
CA ASN A 116 20.87 -8.82 2.99
C ASN A 116 20.49 -10.21 3.53
N ASN A 117 19.22 -10.64 3.38
CA ASN A 117 18.70 -11.90 3.91
C ASN A 117 17.76 -12.55 2.90
N SER A 118 18.34 -13.23 1.91
CA SER A 118 17.61 -13.91 0.83
C SER A 118 16.68 -15.00 1.34
N ALA A 119 17.05 -15.73 2.41
CA ALA A 119 16.23 -16.78 2.99
C ALA A 119 14.91 -16.24 3.58
N GLN A 120 14.96 -15.10 4.29
CA GLN A 120 13.75 -14.44 4.76
C GLN A 120 12.91 -13.88 3.61
N MET A 121 13.56 -13.33 2.57
CA MET A 121 12.87 -12.85 1.37
C MET A 121 12.11 -13.98 0.67
N GLU A 122 12.75 -15.14 0.48
CA GLU A 122 12.12 -16.30 -0.16
C GLU A 122 10.96 -16.85 0.67
N THR A 123 11.11 -16.90 2.00
CA THR A 123 10.03 -17.32 2.91
C THR A 123 8.81 -16.39 2.80
N ASP A 124 9.04 -15.08 2.83
CA ASP A 124 7.98 -14.09 2.72
C ASP A 124 7.35 -14.04 1.32
N LEU A 125 8.13 -14.34 0.27
CA LEU A 125 7.63 -14.45 -1.10
C LEU A 125 6.70 -15.66 -1.25
N LYS A 126 7.09 -16.84 -0.76
CA LYS A 126 6.23 -18.03 -0.73
C LYS A 126 4.92 -17.78 0.03
N ARG A 127 4.99 -17.02 1.12
CA ARG A 127 3.80 -16.60 1.86
C ARG A 127 2.91 -15.68 1.04
N LEU A 128 3.48 -14.75 0.28
CA LEU A 128 2.72 -13.89 -0.62
C LEU A 128 2.07 -14.71 -1.75
N GLU A 129 2.81 -15.61 -2.39
CA GLU A 129 2.29 -16.49 -3.44
C GLU A 129 1.12 -17.34 -2.96
N ALA A 130 1.20 -17.89 -1.74
CA ALA A 130 0.11 -18.63 -1.12
C ALA A 130 -1.15 -17.78 -0.84
N LEU A 131 -1.04 -16.44 -0.79
CA LEU A 131 -2.19 -15.56 -0.66
C LEU A 131 -2.80 -15.17 -2.01
N LEU A 132 -2.07 -15.33 -3.12
CA LEU A 132 -2.50 -14.94 -4.46
C LEU A 132 -3.17 -16.07 -5.23
N ASN A 133 -3.05 -17.32 -4.74
CA ASN A 133 -3.67 -18.52 -5.30
C ASN A 133 -5.00 -18.84 -4.61
#